data_AF-A0A519PK26-F1
#
_entry.id   AF-A0A519PK26-F1
#
_cell.length_a   1.000
_cell.length_b   1.000
_cell.length_c   1.000
_cell.angle_alpha   90.00
_cell.angle_beta   90.00
_cell.angle_gamma   90.00
#
_symmetry.space_group_name_H-M   'P 1'
#
loop_
_entity.id
_entity.type
_entity.pdbx_description
1 polymer ?
#
loop_
_entity_poly.entity_id
_entity_poly.type
_entity_poly.pdbx_seq_one_letter_code
_entity_poly.pdbx_strand_id
1 'polypeptide(L)'
;FQCLAMIPGVSRSGATIAGGLLLKTDKRSAAEFSFFLALPTMGAAVAYDLLKNHKTLDFSDVGLIAVGFVVAFISALAVVRFLLDFVSRRDFGVFAWWRIVVGVVGLVLLQAGF
;
A
#
# COMPACT_ATOMS: atom_id res chain seq x y z
N PHE A 1 -10.31 -10.84 -4.32
CA PHE A 1 -10.05 -9.38 -4.43
C PHE A 1 -8.57 -9.02 -4.44
N GLN A 2 -7.69 -9.63 -3.62
CA GLN A 2 -6.23 -9.38 -3.64
C GLN A 2 -5.60 -9.45 -5.05
N CYS A 3 -6.05 -10.37 -5.92
CA CYS A 3 -5.53 -10.46 -7.29
C CYS A 3 -5.75 -9.20 -8.13
N LEU A 4 -6.75 -8.37 -7.81
CA LEU A 4 -6.96 -7.07 -8.48
C LEU A 4 -5.81 -6.09 -8.20
N ALA A 5 -5.08 -6.28 -7.10
CA ALA A 5 -3.89 -5.49 -6.76
C ALA A 5 -2.69 -5.78 -7.68
N MET A 6 -2.77 -6.79 -8.54
CA MET A 6 -1.75 -7.04 -9.57
C MET A 6 -1.79 -6.00 -10.69
N ILE A 7 -2.88 -5.26 -10.85
CA ILE A 7 -2.95 -4.13 -11.78
C ILE A 7 -2.21 -2.95 -11.13
N PRO A 8 -1.12 -2.43 -11.75
CA PRO A 8 -0.37 -1.32 -11.19
C PRO A 8 -1.25 -0.11 -10.89
N GLY A 9 -1.04 0.49 -9.72
CA GLY A 9 -1.87 1.61 -9.23
C GLY A 9 -3.10 1.18 -8.43
N VAL A 10 -3.59 -0.06 -8.56
CA VAL A 10 -4.62 -0.58 -7.65
C VAL A 10 -4.00 -0.79 -6.27
N SER A 11 -4.58 -0.16 -5.25
CA SER A 11 -4.09 -0.33 -3.89
C SER A 11 -4.38 -1.74 -3.40
N ARG A 12 -3.33 -2.45 -2.97
CA ARG A 12 -3.42 -3.77 -2.34
C ARG A 12 -4.36 -3.75 -1.14
N SER A 13 -4.15 -2.82 -0.20
CA SER A 13 -4.99 -2.72 0.99
C SER A 13 -6.43 -2.31 0.64
N GLY A 14 -6.60 -1.43 -0.36
CA GLY A 14 -7.93 -1.03 -0.84
C GLY A 14 -8.71 -2.18 -1.44
N ALA A 15 -8.08 -3.00 -2.30
CA ALA A 15 -8.71 -4.15 -2.94
C ALA A 15 -9.18 -5.19 -1.91
N THR A 16 -8.35 -5.53 -0.93
CA THR A 16 -8.70 -6.52 0.11
C THR A 16 -9.73 -6.00 1.10
N ILE A 17 -9.62 -4.75 1.54
CA ILE A 17 -10.59 -4.14 2.45
C ILE A 17 -11.96 -4.02 1.76
N ALA A 18 -12.00 -3.47 0.54
CA ALA A 18 -13.24 -3.39 -0.22
C ALA A 18 -13.84 -4.79 -0.46
N GLY A 19 -13.00 -5.77 -0.77
CA GLY A 19 -13.41 -7.17 -0.87
C GLY A 19 -14.02 -7.72 0.41
N GLY A 20 -13.40 -7.48 1.57
CA GLY A 20 -13.94 -7.88 2.87
C GLY A 20 -15.29 -7.22 3.17
N LEU A 21 -15.40 -5.91 2.91
CA LEU A 21 -16.66 -5.18 3.10
C LEU A 21 -17.79 -5.69 2.19
N LEU A 22 -17.48 -6.05 0.94
CA LEU A 22 -18.44 -6.68 0.02
C LEU A 22 -18.88 -8.06 0.52
N LEU A 23 -18.01 -8.77 1.24
CA LEU A 23 -18.31 -10.02 1.94
C LEU A 23 -18.96 -9.79 3.31
N LYS A 24 -19.38 -8.55 3.63
CA LYS A 24 -20.07 -8.14 4.86
C LYS A 24 -19.25 -8.26 6.15
N THR A 25 -17.92 -8.22 6.08
CA THR A 25 -17.08 -8.03 7.28
C THR A 25 -17.17 -6.59 7.78
N ASP A 26 -16.92 -6.35 9.07
CA ASP A 26 -16.81 -5.00 9.60
C ASP A 26 -15.50 -4.31 9.13
N LYS A 27 -15.50 -2.98 9.15
CA LYS A 27 -14.40 -2.14 8.65
C LYS A 27 -13.07 -2.43 9.35
N ARG A 28 -13.12 -2.71 10.65
CA ARG A 28 -11.92 -2.95 11.45
C ARG A 28 -11.32 -4.32 11.14
N SER A 29 -12.11 -5.40 11.19
CA SER A 29 -11.59 -6.73 10.85
C SER A 29 -11.10 -6.82 9.41
N ALA A 30 -11.78 -6.15 8.46
CA ALA A 30 -11.32 -6.09 7.07
C ALA A 30 -9.92 -5.43 6.95
N ALA A 31 -9.70 -4.35 7.71
CA ALA A 31 -8.41 -3.65 7.74
C ALA A 31 -7.31 -4.47 8.43
N GLU A 32 -7.61 -5.07 9.58
CA GLU A 32 -6.67 -5.94 10.31
C GLU A 32 -6.29 -7.16 9.46
N PHE A 33 -7.26 -7.84 8.86
CA PHE A 33 -7.02 -8.94 7.92
C PHE A 33 -6.13 -8.50 6.74
N SER A 34 -6.42 -7.33 6.15
CA SER A 34 -5.62 -6.78 5.07
C SER A 34 -4.17 -6.54 5.50
N PHE A 35 -3.93 -6.07 6.72
CA PHE A 35 -2.59 -5.91 7.27
C PHE A 35 -1.88 -7.25 7.51
N PHE A 36 -2.57 -8.25 8.07
CA PHE A 36 -1.96 -9.57 8.23
C PHE A 36 -1.64 -10.24 6.89
N LEU A 37 -2.52 -10.11 5.90
CA LEU A 37 -2.28 -10.61 4.55
C LEU A 37 -1.09 -9.92 3.88
N ALA A 38 -0.77 -8.68 4.28
CA ALA A 38 0.39 -7.94 3.77
C ALA A 38 1.71 -8.66 4.07
N LEU A 39 1.84 -9.24 5.26
CA LEU A 39 3.10 -9.79 5.75
C LEU A 39 3.66 -10.87 4.80
N PRO A 40 2.92 -11.94 4.47
CA PRO A 40 3.41 -12.93 3.51
C PRO A 40 3.45 -12.40 2.08
N THR A 41 2.47 -11.58 1.66
CA THR A 41 2.37 -11.18 0.25
C THR A 41 3.41 -10.14 -0.15
N MET A 42 3.61 -9.10 0.66
CA MET A 42 4.64 -8.08 0.42
C MET A 42 6.03 -8.60 0.79
N GLY A 43 6.15 -9.43 1.83
CA GLY A 43 7.41 -10.10 2.15
C GLY A 43 7.92 -10.94 0.99
N ALA A 44 7.04 -11.76 0.39
CA ALA A 44 7.37 -12.53 -0.81
C ALA A 44 7.67 -11.63 -2.01
N ALA A 45 6.89 -10.56 -2.22
CA ALA A 45 7.12 -9.64 -3.33
C ALA A 45 8.48 -8.93 -3.24
N VAL A 46 8.84 -8.42 -2.06
CA VAL A 46 10.15 -7.79 -1.81
C VAL A 46 11.29 -8.78 -1.98
N ALA A 47 11.16 -9.98 -1.41
CA ALA A 47 12.18 -11.02 -1.56
C ALA A 47 12.39 -11.40 -3.04
N TYR A 48 11.30 -11.57 -3.78
CA TYR A 48 11.36 -11.87 -5.21
C TYR A 48 12.00 -10.72 -6.02
N ASP A 49 11.63 -9.48 -5.71
CA ASP A 49 12.14 -8.30 -6.41
C ASP A 49 13.65 -8.09 -6.15
N LEU A 50 14.10 -8.31 -4.91
CA LEU A 50 15.53 -8.30 -4.55
C LEU A 50 16.30 -9.40 -5.28
N LEU A 51 15.78 -10.62 -5.34
CA LEU A 51 16.41 -11.72 -6.08
C LEU A 51 16.52 -11.41 -7.58
N LYS A 52 15.48 -10.81 -8.16
CA LYS A 52 15.45 -10.48 -9.58
C LYS A 52 16.40 -9.33 -9.93
N ASN A 53 16.53 -8.34 -9.06
CA ASN A 53 17.31 -7.12 -9.29
C ASN A 53 18.66 -7.08 -8.55
N HIS A 54 19.12 -8.21 -7.97
CA HIS A 54 20.36 -8.25 -7.19
C HIS A 54 21.60 -7.76 -7.93
N LYS A 55 21.64 -7.87 -9.26
CA LYS A 55 22.76 -7.41 -10.09
C LYS A 55 22.78 -5.90 -10.31
N THR A 56 21.65 -5.25 -10.13
CA THR A 56 21.47 -3.79 -10.28
C THR A 56 21.68 -3.06 -8.95
N LEU A 57 21.70 -3.81 -7.83
CA LEU A 57 21.98 -3.26 -6.51
C LEU A 57 23.48 -3.08 -6.33
N ASP A 58 23.92 -1.84 -6.14
CA ASP A 58 25.29 -1.51 -5.77
C ASP A 58 25.41 -1.26 -4.26
N PHE A 59 26.60 -1.52 -3.71
CA PHE A 59 26.87 -1.29 -2.28
C PHE A 59 26.84 0.19 -1.90
N SER A 60 26.96 1.10 -2.88
CA SER A 60 26.81 2.54 -2.67
C SER A 60 25.39 2.95 -2.24
N ASP A 61 24.35 2.22 -2.66
CA ASP A 61 22.94 2.53 -2.37
C ASP A 61 22.49 2.04 -0.98
N VAL A 62 23.28 1.20 -0.32
CA VAL A 62 22.91 0.55 0.96
C VAL A 62 22.57 1.58 2.04
N GLY A 63 23.31 2.70 2.09
CA GLY A 63 23.03 3.77 3.05
C GLY A 63 21.65 4.41 2.82
N LEU A 64 21.29 4.67 1.56
CA LEU A 64 20.03 5.29 1.18
C LEU A 64 18.84 4.32 1.41
N ILE A 65 19.03 3.05 1.08
CA ILE A 65 18.06 1.98 1.36
C ILE A 65 17.81 1.85 2.87
N ALA A 66 18.88 1.87 3.69
CA ALA A 66 18.75 1.76 5.13
C ALA A 66 17.96 2.93 5.74
N VAL A 67 18.24 4.16 5.32
CA VAL A 67 17.48 5.34 5.77
C VAL A 67 16.02 5.24 5.34
N GLY A 68 15.76 4.91 4.08
CA GLY A 68 14.40 4.74 3.56
C GLY A 68 13.63 3.65 4.32
N PHE A 69 14.28 2.53 4.62
CA PHE A 69 13.70 1.44 5.40
C PHE A 69 13.32 1.89 6.82
N VAL A 70 14.23 2.56 7.55
CA VAL A 70 13.97 3.02 8.92
C VAL A 70 12.83 4.04 8.94
N VAL A 71 12.86 5.03 8.04
CA VAL A 71 11.80 6.06 7.96
C VAL A 71 10.45 5.44 7.62
N ALA A 72 10.40 4.53 6.64
CA ALA A 72 9.18 3.83 6.26
C ALA A 72 8.65 2.94 7.41
N PHE A 73 9.54 2.25 8.12
CA PHE A 73 9.18 1.39 9.25
C PHE A 73 8.54 2.19 10.40
N ILE A 74 9.19 3.28 10.83
CA ILE A 74 8.65 4.14 11.90
C ILE A 74 7.32 4.77 11.46
N SER A 75 7.23 5.23 10.21
CA SER A 75 6.00 5.79 9.66
C SER A 75 4.87 4.76 9.64
N ALA A 76 5.15 3.52 9.24
CA ALA A 76 4.17 2.44 9.25
C ALA A 76 3.67 2.12 10.67
N LEU A 77 4.58 2.04 11.66
CA LEU A 77 4.21 1.83 13.06
C LEU A 77 3.27 2.91 13.59
N ALA A 78 3.54 4.17 13.27
CA ALA A 78 2.66 5.26 13.64
C ALA A 78 1.30 5.13 12.93
N VAL A 79 1.29 4.96 11.61
CA VAL A 79 0.08 5.03 10.79
C VAL A 79 -0.87 3.86 11.03
N VAL A 80 -0.39 2.64 11.31
CA VAL A 80 -1.28 1.47 11.47
C VAL A 80 -2.34 1.70 12.54
N ARG A 81 -1.95 2.17 13.72
CA ARG A 81 -2.90 2.43 14.82
C ARG A 81 -3.86 3.56 14.47
N PHE A 82 -3.35 4.67 13.95
CA PHE A 82 -4.18 5.80 13.53
C PHE A 82 -5.19 5.41 12.45
N LEU A 83 -4.78 4.57 11.49
CA LEU A 83 -5.68 4.11 10.44
C LEU A 83 -6.79 3.25 11.01
N LEU A 84 -6.48 2.27 11.86
CA LEU A 84 -7.47 1.40 12.48
C LEU A 84 -8.48 2.21 13.32
N ASP A 85 -8.01 3.19 14.08
CA ASP A 85 -8.87 4.08 14.87
C ASP A 85 -9.73 4.98 13.97
N PHE A 86 -9.17 5.49 12.87
CA PHE A 86 -9.89 6.32 11.89
C PHE A 86 -11.02 5.54 11.20
N VAL A 87 -10.72 4.36 10.64
CA VAL A 87 -11.70 3.56 9.88
C VAL A 87 -12.79 2.95 10.76
N SER A 88 -12.52 2.81 12.06
CA SER A 88 -13.53 2.43 13.05
C SER A 88 -14.58 3.53 13.26
N ARG A 89 -14.23 4.81 13.01
CA ARG A 89 -15.10 5.98 13.26
C ARG A 89 -15.62 6.65 11.99
N ARG A 90 -14.95 6.45 10.86
CA ARG A 90 -15.23 7.12 9.57
C ARG A 90 -15.33 6.10 8.44
N ASP A 91 -15.86 6.53 7.30
CA ASP A 91 -15.89 5.72 6.09
C ASP A 91 -14.68 5.97 5.20
N PHE A 92 -14.43 5.04 4.29
CA PHE A 92 -13.31 5.11 3.36
C PHE A 92 -13.47 6.16 2.25
N GLY A 93 -14.56 6.93 2.24
CA GLY A 93 -14.87 7.92 1.20
C GLY A 93 -13.79 8.99 1.03
N VAL A 94 -13.12 9.40 2.12
CA VAL A 94 -11.99 10.34 2.07
C VAL A 94 -10.83 9.77 1.23
N PHE A 95 -10.51 8.49 1.42
CA PHE A 95 -9.46 7.81 0.64
C PHE A 95 -9.86 7.62 -0.81
N ALA A 96 -11.15 7.37 -1.09
CA ALA A 96 -11.64 7.25 -2.46
C ALA A 96 -11.47 8.56 -3.24
N TRP A 97 -11.92 9.68 -2.66
CA TRP A 97 -11.73 11.00 -3.26
C TRP A 97 -10.27 11.37 -3.43
N TRP A 98 -9.44 11.13 -2.42
CA TRP A 98 -7.99 11.36 -2.52
C TRP A 98 -7.38 10.59 -3.70
N ARG A 99 -7.76 9.31 -3.90
CA ARG A 99 -7.27 8.50 -5.04
C ARG A 99 -7.73 9.04 -6.39
N ILE A 100 -8.98 9.52 -6.50
CA ILE A 100 -9.49 10.14 -7.73
C ILE A 100 -8.67 11.39 -8.06
N VAL A 101 -8.45 12.26 -7.09
CA VAL A 101 -7.65 13.49 -7.28
C VAL A 101 -6.22 13.15 -7.71
N VAL A 102 -5.54 12.27 -6.99
CA VAL A 102 -4.16 11.86 -7.35
C VAL A 102 -4.09 11.22 -8.73
N GLY A 103 -5.07 10.38 -9.07
CA GLY A 103 -5.15 9.75 -10.40
C GLY A 103 -5.35 10.77 -11.52
N VAL A 104 -6.28 11.72 -11.33
CA VAL A 104 -6.53 12.81 -12.30
C VAL A 104 -5.29 13.68 -12.45
N VAL A 105 -4.64 14.07 -11.36
CA VAL A 105 -3.40 14.86 -11.40
C VAL A 105 -2.31 14.11 -12.14
N GLY A 106 -2.12 12.81 -11.87
CA GLY A 106 -1.15 11.97 -12.58
C GLY A 106 -1.42 11.91 -14.09
N LEU A 107 -2.69 11.75 -14.51
CA LEU A 107 -3.08 11.75 -15.92
C LEU A 107 -2.80 13.10 -16.60
N VAL A 108 -3.09 14.21 -15.93
CA VAL A 108 -2.81 15.55 -16.44
C VAL A 108 -1.31 15.79 -16.59
N LEU A 109 -0.51 15.39 -15.61
CA LEU A 109 0.96 15.51 -15.67
C LEU A 109 1.56 14.68 -16.80
N LEU A 110 1.11 13.43 -16.95
CA LEU A 110 1.52 12.56 -18.06
C LEU A 110 1.16 13.17 -19.42
N GLN A 111 -0.04 13.74 -19.55
CA GLN A 111 -0.46 14.43 -20.77
C GLN A 111 0.37 15.70 -21.04
N ALA A 112 0.84 16.37 -19.98
CA ALA A 112 1.72 17.53 -20.08
C ALA A 112 3.20 17.15 -20.33
N GLY A 113 3.54 15.86 -20.39
CA GLY A 113 4.89 15.37 -20.71
C GLY A 113 5.84 15.29 -19.51
N PHE A 114 5.30 15.26 -18.28
CA PHE A 114 6.06 15.00 -17.04
C PHE A 114 6.03 13.53 -16.64
#